data_AF-T1BGA4-F1
#
_entry.id   AF-T1BGA4-F1
#
_cell.length_a   1.000
_cell.length_b   1.000
_cell.length_c   1.000
_cell.angle_alpha   90.00
_cell.angle_beta   90.00
_cell.angle_gamma   90.00
#
_symmetry.space_group_name_H-M   'P 1'
#
loop_
_entity.id
_entity.type
_entity.pdbx_description
1 polymer ?
#
loop_
_entity_poly.entity_id
_entity_poly.type
_entity_poly.pdbx_seq_one_letter_code
_entity_poly.pdbx_strand_id
1 'polypeptide(L)'
;MAASWKSILAQARGQTVYFDAWAGDARMDAYIAWVGQQVAACCDVTLRQVPLEATSQAVSQVIAEKAAGDNTDGTVDLIWINGPNFAALKRRGLLYGPFTRRLPNYALVNTRDKSNLYDFTVPVAGYESPWRKAQLVFVYNSAYVKHVPLSIRAFPAWAKRHPGRFTFPQVQNFLGVAFLEQALYALTPDPAVLLRPVRAADFAQVTAPLWAWYERLRPYLWRHGREFPASGPAERELLADGEIDMMPSFNPTEAAAAVEAGLLPRTVRTVVLAQGTIGNTSFVAIPYNSPHKAGAMVVAN
;
A
#
# COMPACT_ATOMS: atom_id res chain seq x y z
N MET A 1 9.11 7.13 33.57
CA MET A 1 10.20 7.43 32.62
C MET A 1 10.05 6.52 31.41
N ALA A 2 10.16 7.02 30.18
CA ALA A 2 10.12 6.16 28.99
C ALA A 2 11.34 5.22 29.01
N ALA A 3 11.16 3.92 28.69
CA ALA A 3 12.28 2.99 28.67
C ALA A 3 13.29 3.40 27.59
N SER A 4 14.58 3.39 27.93
CA SER A 4 15.65 3.69 26.99
C SER A 4 15.71 2.66 25.87
N TRP A 5 16.28 3.02 24.72
CA TRP A 5 16.47 2.09 23.60
C TRP A 5 17.23 0.81 24.02
N LYS A 6 18.26 0.98 24.87
CA LYS A 6 19.01 -0.15 25.46
C LYS A 6 18.12 -1.09 26.26
N SER A 7 17.14 -0.57 27.01
CA SER A 7 16.17 -1.39 27.74
C SER A 7 15.23 -2.14 26.80
N ILE A 8 14.83 -1.53 25.68
CA ILE A 8 13.98 -2.18 24.68
C ILE A 8 14.74 -3.34 24.03
N LEU A 9 15.99 -3.12 23.61
CA LEU A 9 16.84 -4.18 23.08
C LEU A 9 17.01 -5.34 24.05
N ALA A 10 17.22 -5.07 25.34
CA ALA A 10 17.34 -6.12 26.35
C ALA A 10 16.05 -6.94 26.53
N GLN A 11 14.88 -6.29 26.45
CA GLN A 11 13.57 -6.96 26.53
C GLN A 11 13.24 -7.74 25.25
N ALA A 12 13.74 -7.31 24.09
CA ALA A 12 13.47 -7.91 22.80
C ALA A 12 14.23 -9.23 22.56
N ARG A 13 15.36 -9.44 23.23
CA ARG A 13 16.19 -10.64 23.04
C ARG A 13 15.41 -11.93 23.28
N GLY A 14 15.55 -12.87 22.36
CA GLY A 14 14.86 -14.16 22.35
C GLY A 14 13.39 -14.09 21.95
N GLN A 15 12.82 -12.90 21.70
CA GLN A 15 11.42 -12.80 21.26
C GLN A 15 11.26 -13.27 19.82
N THR A 16 10.15 -13.95 19.55
CA THR A 16 9.67 -14.21 18.19
C THR A 16 8.55 -13.22 17.90
N VAL A 17 8.71 -12.41 16.86
CA VAL A 17 7.72 -11.44 16.40
C VAL A 17 6.95 -12.06 15.24
N TYR A 18 5.64 -12.22 15.41
CA TYR A 18 4.74 -12.60 14.33
C TYR A 18 4.31 -11.36 13.54
N PHE A 19 4.77 -11.29 12.29
CA PHE A 19 4.57 -10.14 11.41
C PHE A 19 3.56 -10.46 10.31
N ASP A 20 2.35 -9.97 10.53
CA ASP A 20 1.21 -10.05 9.64
C ASP A 20 1.39 -9.05 8.49
N ALA A 21 1.77 -9.57 7.33
CA ALA A 21 2.16 -8.77 6.17
C ALA A 21 1.55 -9.31 4.88
N TRP A 22 1.18 -8.39 3.98
CA TRP A 22 0.75 -8.78 2.63
C TRP A 22 1.86 -9.56 1.93
N ALA A 23 1.50 -10.69 1.33
CA ALA A 23 2.39 -11.59 0.62
C ALA A 23 1.91 -11.79 -0.84
N GLY A 24 2.72 -12.46 -1.65
CA GLY A 24 2.40 -12.74 -3.05
C GLY A 24 3.23 -11.95 -4.06
N ASP A 25 4.24 -11.23 -3.59
CA ASP A 25 5.33 -10.70 -4.42
C ASP A 25 6.67 -11.19 -3.87
N ALA A 26 7.39 -11.97 -4.68
CA ALA A 26 8.62 -12.63 -4.26
C ALA A 26 9.71 -11.64 -3.81
N ARG A 27 9.73 -10.40 -4.33
CA ARG A 27 10.71 -9.39 -3.91
C ARG A 27 10.33 -8.79 -2.56
N MET A 28 9.04 -8.57 -2.31
CA MET A 28 8.56 -8.11 -1.00
C MET A 28 8.80 -9.17 0.08
N ASP A 29 8.51 -10.44 -0.23
CA ASP A 29 8.74 -11.56 0.69
C ASP A 29 10.24 -11.73 0.98
N ALA A 30 11.10 -11.61 -0.04
CA ALA A 30 12.55 -11.63 0.14
C ALA A 30 13.06 -10.45 1.00
N TYR A 31 12.46 -9.26 0.87
CA TYR A 31 12.82 -8.11 1.70
C TYR A 31 12.46 -8.35 3.17
N ILE A 32 11.28 -8.90 3.47
CA ILE A 32 10.89 -9.24 4.84
C ILE A 32 11.82 -10.32 5.41
N ALA A 33 12.19 -11.33 4.62
CA ALA A 33 13.16 -12.34 5.03
C ALA A 33 14.54 -11.72 5.36
N TRP A 34 15.00 -10.77 4.53
CA TRP A 34 16.24 -10.03 4.79
C TRP A 34 16.16 -9.22 6.09
N VAL A 35 15.04 -8.53 6.36
CA VAL A 35 14.81 -7.84 7.64
C VAL A 35 14.91 -8.81 8.81
N GLY A 36 14.31 -10.00 8.68
CA GLY A 36 14.41 -11.07 9.67
C GLY A 36 15.85 -11.47 9.97
N GLN A 37 16.70 -11.58 8.94
CA GLN A 37 18.13 -11.84 9.11
C GLN A 37 18.85 -10.69 9.84
N GLN A 38 18.49 -9.44 9.55
CA GLN A 38 19.10 -8.28 10.22
C GLN A 38 18.77 -8.23 11.71
N VAL A 39 17.50 -8.41 12.09
CA VAL A 39 17.06 -8.34 13.49
C VAL A 39 17.53 -9.55 14.31
N ALA A 40 17.68 -10.72 13.68
CA ALA A 40 18.31 -11.87 14.31
C ALA A 40 19.78 -11.59 14.63
N ALA A 41 20.53 -11.06 13.66
CA ALA A 41 21.96 -10.80 13.82
C ALA A 41 22.28 -9.65 14.79
N CYS A 42 21.53 -8.54 14.74
CA CYS A 42 21.83 -7.37 15.58
C CYS A 42 21.33 -7.49 17.01
N CYS A 43 20.22 -8.22 17.18
CA CYS A 43 19.31 -7.96 18.28
C CYS A 43 18.70 -9.23 18.89
N ASP A 44 19.04 -10.43 18.37
CA ASP A 44 18.54 -11.73 18.83
C ASP A 44 16.99 -11.79 18.83
N VAL A 45 16.37 -11.23 17.79
CA VAL A 45 14.92 -11.28 17.55
C VAL A 45 14.65 -12.18 16.37
N THR A 46 13.70 -13.12 16.51
CA THR A 46 13.23 -13.94 15.38
C THR A 46 12.02 -13.27 14.74
N LEU A 47 12.06 -12.99 13.45
CA LEU A 47 10.90 -12.50 12.70
C LEU A 47 10.23 -13.66 11.95
N ARG A 48 8.93 -13.86 12.17
CA ARG A 48 8.12 -14.82 11.41
C ARG A 48 7.04 -14.08 10.63
N GLN A 49 7.15 -14.08 9.31
CA GLN A 49 6.10 -13.55 8.43
C GLN A 49 4.87 -14.45 8.53
N VAL A 50 3.72 -13.84 8.82
CA VAL A 50 2.40 -14.45 8.69
C VAL A 50 1.78 -13.88 7.41
N PRO A 51 1.76 -14.64 6.31
CA PRO A 51 1.35 -14.12 5.01
C PRO A 51 -0.16 -13.84 5.00
N LEU A 52 -0.53 -12.67 4.50
CA LEU A 52 -1.92 -12.26 4.34
C LEU A 52 -2.28 -12.04 2.88
N GLU A 53 -3.49 -12.46 2.51
CA GLU A 53 -4.12 -12.01 1.27
C GLU A 53 -4.63 -10.56 1.42
N ALA A 54 -5.15 -10.23 2.60
CA ALA A 54 -5.66 -8.90 2.93
C ALA A 54 -5.38 -8.53 4.39
N THR A 55 -4.84 -7.34 4.64
CA THR A 55 -4.56 -6.81 5.99
C THR A 55 -5.79 -6.79 6.91
N SER A 56 -7.01 -6.74 6.35
CA SER A 56 -8.25 -6.83 7.12
C SER A 56 -8.40 -8.14 7.91
N GLN A 57 -7.70 -9.21 7.52
CA GLN A 57 -7.64 -10.47 8.26
C GLN A 57 -6.99 -10.25 9.64
N ALA A 58 -5.79 -9.66 9.69
CA ALA A 58 -5.13 -9.31 10.95
C ALA A 58 -5.94 -8.30 11.79
N VAL A 59 -6.57 -7.31 11.14
CA VAL A 59 -7.45 -6.36 11.86
C VAL A 59 -8.63 -7.08 12.52
N SER A 60 -9.25 -8.03 11.80
CA SER A 60 -10.36 -8.83 12.33
C SER A 60 -9.92 -9.70 13.50
N GLN A 61 -8.73 -10.30 13.40
CA GLN A 61 -8.12 -11.10 14.47
C GLN A 61 -7.95 -10.29 15.75
N VAL A 62 -7.32 -9.12 15.69
CA VAL A 62 -7.11 -8.24 16.86
C VAL A 62 -8.44 -7.79 17.49
N ILE A 63 -9.46 -7.52 16.67
CA ILE A 63 -10.80 -7.18 17.17
C ILE A 63 -11.46 -8.37 17.86
N ALA A 64 -11.31 -9.58 17.31
CA ALA A 64 -11.87 -10.80 17.88
C ALA A 64 -11.19 -11.15 19.23
N GLU A 65 -9.86 -11.04 19.31
CA GLU A 65 -9.10 -11.24 20.55
C GLU A 65 -9.57 -10.27 21.64
N LYS A 66 -9.75 -8.98 21.30
CA LYS A 66 -10.34 -8.00 22.23
C LYS A 66 -11.71 -8.41 22.73
N ALA A 67 -12.58 -8.87 21.82
CA ALA A 67 -13.94 -9.30 22.16
C ALA A 67 -13.95 -10.57 23.04
N ALA A 68 -12.97 -11.45 22.86
CA ALA A 68 -12.76 -12.64 23.68
C ALA A 68 -12.12 -12.33 25.06
N GLY A 69 -11.73 -11.09 25.32
CA GLY A 69 -11.12 -10.67 26.58
C GLY A 69 -9.61 -10.94 26.65
N ASP A 70 -8.97 -11.33 25.55
CA ASP A 70 -7.52 -11.45 25.49
C ASP A 70 -6.88 -10.06 25.27
N ASN A 71 -6.26 -9.56 26.32
CA ASN A 71 -5.66 -8.23 26.35
C ASN A 71 -4.13 -8.26 26.43
N THR A 72 -3.51 -9.45 26.49
CA THR A 72 -2.07 -9.57 26.80
C THR A 72 -1.34 -10.64 26.00
N ASP A 73 -2.05 -11.60 25.41
CA ASP A 73 -1.47 -12.76 24.72
C ASP A 73 -1.94 -12.84 23.25
N GLY A 74 -2.04 -11.67 22.62
CA GLY A 74 -2.49 -11.56 21.23
C GLY A 74 -1.56 -12.29 20.27
N THR A 75 -2.14 -12.89 19.22
CA THR A 75 -1.38 -13.69 18.26
C THR A 75 -0.62 -12.87 17.21
N VAL A 76 -0.94 -11.57 17.11
CA VAL A 76 -0.36 -10.64 16.13
C VAL A 76 0.55 -9.63 16.84
N ASP A 77 1.83 -9.60 16.49
CA ASP A 77 2.81 -8.69 17.11
C ASP A 77 3.09 -7.44 16.29
N LEU A 78 3.07 -7.57 14.96
CA LEU A 78 3.34 -6.47 14.04
C LEU A 78 2.43 -6.64 12.82
N ILE A 79 1.87 -5.54 12.31
CA ILE A 79 1.02 -5.54 11.12
C ILE A 79 1.59 -4.56 10.10
N TRP A 80 1.77 -5.00 8.85
CA TRP A 80 1.93 -4.08 7.73
C TRP A 80 0.55 -3.51 7.39
N ILE A 81 0.36 -2.22 7.70
CA ILE A 81 -0.96 -1.60 7.77
C ILE A 81 -1.00 -0.21 7.11
N ASN A 82 -2.19 0.11 6.58
CA ASN A 82 -2.51 1.37 5.90
C ASN A 82 -4.02 1.70 5.98
N GLY A 83 -4.32 2.97 5.77
CA GLY A 83 -5.62 3.56 5.48
C GLY A 83 -6.74 3.07 6.41
N PRO A 84 -7.83 2.50 5.86
CA PRO A 84 -8.97 2.04 6.65
C PRO A 84 -8.63 1.06 7.79
N ASN A 85 -7.59 0.23 7.63
CA ASN A 85 -7.20 -0.77 8.62
C ASN A 85 -6.60 -0.10 9.87
N PHE A 86 -5.64 0.82 9.68
CA PHE A 86 -5.09 1.62 10.77
C PHE A 86 -6.17 2.46 11.44
N ALA A 87 -6.99 3.15 10.65
CA ALA A 87 -8.08 3.96 11.15
C ALA A 87 -9.07 3.14 12.01
N ALA A 88 -9.32 1.89 11.63
CA ALA A 88 -10.20 0.97 12.35
C ALA A 88 -9.64 0.53 13.71
N LEU A 89 -8.35 0.20 13.79
CA LEU A 89 -7.71 -0.18 15.06
C LEU A 89 -7.51 1.05 15.96
N LYS A 90 -7.06 2.17 15.40
CA LYS A 90 -6.82 3.42 16.13
C LYS A 90 -8.07 3.97 16.80
N ARG A 91 -9.21 4.05 16.08
CA ARG A 91 -10.48 4.53 16.65
C ARG A 91 -10.98 3.67 17.81
N ARG A 92 -10.58 2.41 17.87
CA ARG A 92 -10.97 1.45 18.93
C ARG A 92 -9.93 1.34 20.05
N GLY A 93 -8.82 2.08 19.97
CA GLY A 93 -7.74 1.99 20.95
C GLY A 93 -7.01 0.63 20.93
N LEU A 94 -6.97 -0.04 19.78
CA LEU A 94 -6.38 -1.39 19.64
C LEU A 94 -4.93 -1.39 19.14
N LEU A 95 -4.24 -0.25 19.27
CA LEU A 95 -2.84 -0.09 18.90
C LEU A 95 -1.99 0.25 20.13
N TYR A 96 -0.83 -0.39 20.24
CA TYR A 96 0.21 0.02 21.16
C TYR A 96 0.89 1.28 20.66
N GLY A 97 1.04 2.28 21.53
CA GLY A 97 1.76 3.51 21.22
C GLY A 97 1.26 4.71 22.03
N PRO A 98 1.78 5.91 21.72
CA PRO A 98 2.77 6.20 20.67
C PRO A 98 4.14 5.56 20.96
N PHE A 99 4.72 4.84 19.98
CA PHE A 99 5.98 4.12 20.15
C PHE A 99 7.13 4.69 19.31
N THR A 100 6.85 5.37 18.19
CA THR A 100 7.89 5.82 17.25
C THR A 100 8.94 6.75 17.86
N ARG A 101 8.56 7.58 18.84
CA ARG A 101 9.48 8.49 19.55
C ARG A 101 10.56 7.75 20.35
N ARG A 102 10.40 6.44 20.55
CA ARG A 102 11.36 5.58 21.25
C ARG A 102 12.27 4.81 20.28
N LEU A 103 12.04 4.93 18.98
CA LEU A 103 12.86 4.33 17.94
C LEU A 103 13.97 5.32 17.55
N PRO A 104 15.26 5.00 17.79
CA PRO A 104 16.35 5.93 17.46
C PRO A 104 16.39 6.32 15.97
N ASN A 105 16.06 5.39 15.07
CA ASN A 105 16.10 5.65 13.62
C ASN A 105 14.92 6.49 13.13
N TYR A 106 13.90 6.75 13.95
CA TYR A 106 12.81 7.65 13.54
C TYR A 106 13.30 9.07 13.26
N ALA A 107 14.47 9.46 13.80
CA ALA A 107 15.13 10.72 13.45
C ALA A 107 15.52 10.83 11.96
N LEU A 108 15.64 9.71 11.25
CA LEU A 108 15.97 9.65 9.82
C LEU A 108 14.73 9.79 8.93
N VAL A 109 13.52 9.70 9.49
CA VAL A 109 12.27 9.82 8.75
C VAL A 109 12.10 11.26 8.27
N ASN A 110 11.84 11.44 6.97
CA ASN A 110 11.52 12.75 6.41
C ASN A 110 10.12 13.20 6.86
N THR A 111 10.06 13.95 7.96
CA THR A 111 8.82 14.51 8.53
C THR A 111 8.30 15.74 7.78
N ARG A 112 9.03 16.25 6.77
CA ARG A 112 8.48 17.28 5.86
C ARG A 112 7.50 16.67 4.86
N ASP A 113 7.66 15.38 4.56
CA ASP A 113 6.71 14.64 3.73
C ASP A 113 5.49 14.24 4.56
N LYS A 114 4.34 14.81 4.22
CA LYS A 114 3.08 14.54 4.92
C LYS A 114 2.67 13.07 4.86
N SER A 115 3.09 12.32 3.84
CA SER A 115 2.77 10.89 3.75
C SER A 115 3.37 10.09 4.90
N ASN A 116 4.44 10.58 5.56
CA ASN A 116 5.03 9.92 6.73
C ASN A 116 4.36 10.31 8.06
N LEU A 117 3.50 11.35 8.04
CA LEU A 117 2.81 11.88 9.22
C LEU A 117 1.32 11.56 9.24
N TYR A 118 0.76 11.20 8.09
CA TYR A 118 -0.63 10.85 7.89
C TYR A 118 -0.72 9.56 7.12
N ASP A 119 -1.46 8.61 7.66
CA ASP A 119 -1.91 7.44 6.93
C ASP A 119 -3.28 7.78 6.31
N PHE A 120 -3.25 8.07 5.02
CA PHE A 120 -4.36 8.67 4.28
C PHE A 120 -4.77 10.00 4.92
N THR A 121 -5.95 10.05 5.54
CA THR A 121 -6.50 11.25 6.19
C THR A 121 -6.36 11.20 7.72
N VAL A 122 -5.79 10.12 8.27
CA VAL A 122 -5.65 9.92 9.72
C VAL A 122 -4.23 10.26 10.14
N PRO A 123 -4.02 11.19 11.10
CA PRO A 123 -2.68 11.43 11.63
C PRO A 123 -2.09 10.14 12.21
N VAL A 124 -0.84 9.82 11.92
CA VAL A 124 -0.13 8.66 12.50
C VAL A 124 -0.01 8.82 14.02
N ALA A 125 0.39 10.01 14.48
CA ALA A 125 0.58 10.36 15.90
C ALA A 125 1.48 9.39 16.69
N GLY A 126 2.41 8.73 16.00
CA GLY A 126 3.39 7.80 16.56
C GLY A 126 2.88 6.39 16.87
N TYR A 127 1.69 6.03 16.37
CA TYR A 127 1.14 4.66 16.45
C TYR A 127 1.54 3.76 15.27
N GLU A 128 2.32 4.29 14.33
CA GLU A 128 2.77 3.63 13.11
C GLU A 128 4.18 4.11 12.78
N SER A 129 5.08 3.18 12.40
CA SER A 129 6.42 3.49 11.89
C SER A 129 6.42 3.37 10.35
N PRO A 130 6.90 4.39 9.60
CA PRO A 130 7.05 4.31 8.15
C PRO A 130 7.83 3.07 7.71
N TRP A 131 7.30 2.34 6.73
CA TRP A 131 7.87 1.10 6.23
C TRP A 131 8.32 1.20 4.77
N ARG A 132 7.40 1.63 3.88
CA ARG A 132 7.67 1.68 2.45
C ARG A 132 6.89 2.82 1.81
N LYS A 133 7.53 3.54 0.89
CA LYS A 133 6.84 4.52 0.05
C LYS A 133 6.34 3.84 -1.22
N ALA A 134 5.12 4.16 -1.60
CA ALA A 134 4.48 3.67 -2.81
C ALA A 134 3.87 4.85 -3.58
N GLN A 135 3.78 4.72 -4.89
CA GLN A 135 3.24 5.75 -5.76
C GLN A 135 2.63 5.08 -6.99
N LEU A 136 1.44 5.54 -7.37
CA LEU A 136 0.81 5.11 -8.60
C LEU A 136 1.65 5.58 -9.79
N VAL A 137 2.06 4.63 -10.60
CA VAL A 137 2.77 4.83 -11.86
C VAL A 137 2.06 4.04 -12.95
N PHE A 138 2.43 4.29 -14.20
CA PHE A 138 1.95 3.51 -15.33
C PHE A 138 3.15 2.83 -15.99
N VAL A 139 3.07 1.51 -16.08
CA VAL A 139 4.07 0.67 -16.71
C VAL A 139 3.59 0.36 -18.13
N TYR A 140 4.45 0.58 -19.12
CA TYR A 140 4.06 0.42 -20.52
C TYR A 140 5.20 -0.14 -21.36
N ASN A 141 4.86 -0.84 -22.44
CA ASN A 141 5.85 -1.32 -23.40
C ASN A 141 6.14 -0.25 -24.47
N SER A 142 7.31 0.38 -24.41
CA SER A 142 7.69 1.45 -25.35
C SER A 142 7.92 0.97 -26.79
N ALA A 143 7.97 -0.34 -27.03
CA ALA A 143 7.95 -0.90 -28.37
C ALA A 143 6.63 -0.55 -29.08
N TYR A 144 5.50 -0.64 -28.36
CA TYR A 144 4.15 -0.48 -28.89
C TYR A 144 3.53 0.89 -28.58
N VAL A 145 3.79 1.45 -27.40
CA VAL A 145 3.24 2.76 -27.00
C VAL A 145 4.28 3.86 -27.17
N LYS A 146 4.13 4.66 -28.24
CA LYS A 146 4.98 5.85 -28.48
C LYS A 146 4.48 7.10 -27.75
N HIS A 147 3.17 7.19 -27.55
CA HIS A 147 2.52 8.31 -26.87
C HIS A 147 1.62 7.80 -25.75
N VAL A 148 2.11 7.89 -24.52
CA VAL A 148 1.37 7.54 -23.29
C VAL A 148 0.44 8.68 -22.86
N PRO A 149 -0.73 8.40 -22.27
CA PRO A 149 -1.57 9.45 -21.70
C PRO A 149 -0.94 10.01 -20.42
N LEU A 150 -0.58 11.30 -20.43
CA LEU A 150 0.07 11.98 -19.30
C LEU A 150 -0.91 12.66 -18.32
N SER A 151 -2.21 12.43 -18.49
CA SER A 151 -3.25 12.87 -17.54
C SER A 151 -4.43 11.90 -17.56
N ILE A 152 -5.14 11.78 -16.44
CA ILE A 152 -6.37 10.96 -16.34
C ILE A 152 -7.37 11.36 -17.44
N ARG A 153 -7.55 12.66 -17.69
CA ARG A 153 -8.48 13.16 -18.72
C ARG A 153 -8.17 12.60 -20.12
N ALA A 154 -6.91 12.25 -20.42
CA ALA A 154 -6.48 11.74 -21.71
C ALA A 154 -6.72 10.22 -21.91
N PHE A 155 -6.95 9.45 -20.84
CA PHE A 155 -7.09 7.99 -20.92
C PHE A 155 -8.21 7.52 -21.87
N PRO A 156 -9.43 8.06 -21.86
CA PRO A 156 -10.49 7.61 -22.76
C PRO A 156 -10.12 7.77 -24.24
N ALA A 157 -9.50 8.90 -24.60
CA ALA A 157 -9.05 9.15 -25.98
C ALA A 157 -7.89 8.23 -26.38
N TRP A 158 -6.98 7.94 -25.46
CA TRP A 158 -5.89 7.00 -25.70
C TRP A 158 -6.42 5.57 -25.86
N ALA A 159 -7.30 5.11 -24.97
CA ALA A 159 -7.88 3.76 -25.00
C ALA A 159 -8.74 3.55 -26.25
N LYS A 160 -9.49 4.57 -26.69
CA LYS A 160 -10.23 4.53 -27.96
C LYS A 160 -9.32 4.25 -29.17
N ARG A 161 -8.08 4.74 -29.17
CA ARG A 161 -7.09 4.47 -30.23
C ARG A 161 -6.35 3.15 -30.05
N HIS A 162 -6.38 2.57 -28.85
CA HIS A 162 -5.72 1.32 -28.49
C HIS A 162 -6.73 0.40 -27.76
N PRO A 163 -7.82 -0.01 -28.44
CA PRO A 163 -8.90 -0.75 -27.79
C PRO A 163 -8.37 -2.07 -27.24
N GLY A 164 -8.68 -2.35 -25.97
CA GLY A 164 -8.27 -3.57 -25.29
C GLY A 164 -6.84 -3.55 -24.73
N ARG A 165 -6.07 -2.47 -24.95
CA ARG A 165 -4.63 -2.42 -24.62
C ARG A 165 -4.31 -1.84 -23.24
N PHE A 166 -5.31 -1.60 -22.41
CA PHE A 166 -5.16 -1.12 -21.05
C PHE A 166 -6.26 -1.69 -20.17
N THR A 167 -5.91 -2.01 -18.93
CA THR A 167 -6.84 -2.41 -17.87
C THR A 167 -6.30 -1.94 -16.51
N PHE A 168 -7.03 -2.26 -15.47
CA PHE A 168 -6.63 -2.12 -14.07
C PHE A 168 -7.24 -3.32 -13.29
N PRO A 169 -6.70 -3.72 -12.13
CA PRO A 169 -7.30 -4.81 -11.37
C PRO A 169 -8.71 -4.52 -10.89
N GLN A 170 -9.44 -5.57 -10.52
CA GLN A 170 -10.77 -5.44 -9.92
C GLN A 170 -10.80 -4.46 -8.73
N VAL A 171 -11.95 -3.80 -8.50
CA VAL A 171 -12.10 -2.76 -7.45
C VAL A 171 -12.01 -3.29 -6.02
N GLN A 172 -12.02 -4.60 -5.82
CA GLN A 172 -11.74 -5.23 -4.52
C GLN A 172 -10.23 -5.25 -4.24
N ASN A 173 -9.40 -5.16 -5.28
CA ASN A 173 -7.96 -5.04 -5.17
C ASN A 173 -7.56 -3.58 -4.97
N PHE A 174 -6.60 -3.33 -4.07
CA PHE A 174 -6.15 -1.99 -3.73
C PHE A 174 -5.64 -1.19 -4.94
N LEU A 175 -5.00 -1.83 -5.93
CA LEU A 175 -4.48 -1.16 -7.12
C LEU A 175 -5.62 -0.65 -8.02
N GLY A 176 -6.69 -1.43 -8.14
CA GLY A 176 -7.89 -1.04 -8.87
C GLY A 176 -8.56 0.19 -8.24
N VAL A 177 -8.71 0.18 -6.91
CA VAL A 177 -9.24 1.33 -6.16
C VAL A 177 -8.32 2.55 -6.31
N ALA A 178 -7.01 2.39 -6.15
CA ALA A 178 -6.05 3.49 -6.24
C ALA A 178 -6.07 4.19 -7.62
N PHE A 179 -6.27 3.45 -8.70
CA PHE A 179 -6.44 4.03 -10.03
C PHE A 179 -7.73 4.87 -10.12
N LEU A 180 -8.84 4.38 -9.57
CA LEU A 180 -10.10 5.13 -9.54
C LEU A 180 -10.05 6.33 -8.59
N GLU A 181 -9.34 6.24 -7.47
CA GLU A 181 -9.08 7.36 -6.56
C GLU A 181 -8.23 8.44 -7.24
N GLN A 182 -7.19 8.04 -7.98
CA GLN A 182 -6.40 8.95 -8.79
C GLN A 182 -7.28 9.67 -9.81
N ALA A 183 -8.21 8.95 -10.45
CA ALA A 183 -9.12 9.54 -11.41
C ALA A 183 -10.09 10.51 -10.73
N LEU A 184 -10.67 10.14 -9.59
CA LEU A 184 -11.53 11.00 -8.79
C LEU A 184 -10.82 12.29 -8.41
N TYR A 185 -9.59 12.20 -7.88
CA TYR A 185 -8.79 13.34 -7.49
C TYR A 185 -8.49 14.26 -8.68
N ALA A 186 -8.09 13.70 -9.83
CA ALA A 186 -7.74 14.48 -11.02
C ALA A 186 -8.95 15.15 -11.71
N LEU A 187 -10.15 14.59 -11.54
CA LEU A 187 -11.37 15.04 -12.21
C LEU A 187 -12.26 15.92 -11.32
N THR A 188 -12.12 15.84 -10.00
CA THR A 188 -12.85 16.70 -9.06
C THR A 188 -12.34 18.15 -9.18
N PRO A 189 -13.22 19.14 -9.46
CA PRO A 189 -12.81 20.53 -9.61
C PRO A 189 -12.13 21.13 -8.37
N ASP A 190 -12.62 20.78 -7.18
CA ASP A 190 -12.00 21.11 -5.89
C ASP A 190 -11.65 19.82 -5.12
N PRO A 191 -10.42 19.29 -5.27
CA PRO A 191 -10.03 18.06 -4.57
C PRO A 191 -10.01 18.18 -3.03
N ALA A 192 -10.06 19.40 -2.46
CA ALA A 192 -10.08 19.57 -1.01
C ALA A 192 -11.37 19.01 -0.37
N VAL A 193 -12.46 18.88 -1.15
CA VAL A 193 -13.70 18.24 -0.69
C VAL A 193 -13.48 16.76 -0.33
N LEU A 194 -12.54 16.08 -1.01
CA LEU A 194 -12.24 14.66 -0.80
C LEU A 194 -11.54 14.39 0.54
N LEU A 195 -11.03 15.43 1.20
CA LEU A 195 -10.42 15.34 2.52
C LEU A 195 -11.43 15.54 3.66
N ARG A 196 -12.70 15.82 3.34
CA ARG A 196 -13.77 16.03 4.32
C ARG A 196 -14.63 14.77 4.47
N PRO A 197 -15.28 14.57 5.62
CA PRO A 197 -16.24 13.47 5.78
C PRO A 197 -17.33 13.53 4.71
N VAL A 198 -17.67 12.38 4.12
CA VAL A 198 -18.68 12.27 3.04
C VAL A 198 -20.02 12.88 3.43
N ARG A 199 -20.46 12.75 4.69
CA ARG A 199 -21.69 13.37 5.20
C ARG A 199 -21.76 14.90 5.08
N ALA A 200 -20.62 15.55 4.86
CA ALA A 200 -20.50 17.00 4.69
C ALA A 200 -20.33 17.42 3.22
N ALA A 201 -20.41 16.47 2.28
CA ALA A 201 -20.29 16.68 0.85
C ALA A 201 -21.44 16.03 0.10
N ASP A 202 -21.82 16.57 -1.06
CA ASP A 202 -22.71 15.89 -1.99
C ASP A 202 -21.91 14.82 -2.75
N PHE A 203 -21.96 13.58 -2.27
CA PHE A 203 -21.22 12.47 -2.86
C PHE A 203 -21.54 12.25 -4.34
N ALA A 204 -22.81 12.39 -4.73
CA ALA A 204 -23.24 12.18 -6.10
C ALA A 204 -22.66 13.27 -7.01
N GLN A 205 -22.73 14.52 -6.58
CA GLN A 205 -22.17 15.65 -7.32
C GLN A 205 -20.65 15.57 -7.42
N VAL A 206 -19.96 15.24 -6.32
CA VAL A 206 -18.48 15.17 -6.27
C VAL A 206 -17.95 14.04 -7.14
N THR A 207 -18.63 12.89 -7.18
CA THR A 207 -18.17 11.72 -7.96
C THR A 207 -18.69 11.68 -9.40
N ALA A 208 -19.69 12.50 -9.78
CA ALA A 208 -20.24 12.52 -11.14
C ALA A 208 -19.18 12.66 -12.26
N PRO A 209 -18.13 13.52 -12.14
CA PRO A 209 -17.08 13.62 -13.15
C PRO A 209 -16.29 12.32 -13.36
N LEU A 210 -16.06 11.54 -12.30
CA LEU A 210 -15.40 10.23 -12.37
C LEU A 210 -16.24 9.26 -13.20
N TRP A 211 -17.53 9.13 -12.89
CA TRP A 211 -18.40 8.17 -13.58
C TRP A 211 -18.59 8.53 -15.05
N ALA A 212 -18.78 9.81 -15.37
CA ALA A 212 -18.85 10.27 -16.75
C ALA A 212 -17.55 10.00 -17.54
N TRP A 213 -16.39 10.11 -16.89
CA TRP A 213 -15.11 9.74 -17.48
C TRP A 213 -14.97 8.23 -17.66
N TYR A 214 -15.37 7.45 -16.66
CA TYR A 214 -15.27 5.99 -16.68
C TYR A 214 -16.14 5.38 -17.77
N GLU A 215 -17.36 5.88 -17.98
CA GLU A 215 -18.24 5.42 -19.08
C GLU A 215 -17.62 5.65 -20.47
N ARG A 216 -16.79 6.69 -20.64
CA ARG A 216 -16.05 6.91 -21.90
C ARG A 216 -14.81 6.02 -22.03
N LEU A 217 -14.26 5.53 -20.92
CA LEU A 217 -13.09 4.67 -20.89
C LEU A 217 -13.46 3.20 -21.06
N ARG A 218 -14.45 2.74 -20.28
CA ARG A 218 -14.80 1.33 -20.07
C ARG A 218 -14.96 0.49 -21.34
N PRO A 219 -15.64 0.97 -22.41
CA PRO A 219 -15.81 0.17 -23.64
C PRO A 219 -14.51 -0.21 -24.34
N TYR A 220 -13.42 0.52 -24.06
CA TYR A 220 -12.11 0.37 -24.68
C TYR A 220 -11.08 -0.31 -23.78
N LEU A 221 -11.44 -0.68 -22.55
CA LEU A 221 -10.58 -1.48 -21.68
C LEU A 221 -10.43 -2.90 -22.23
N TRP A 222 -9.41 -3.62 -21.77
CA TRP A 222 -9.27 -5.06 -21.99
C TRP A 222 -10.60 -5.78 -21.70
N ARG A 223 -10.98 -6.71 -22.58
CA ARG A 223 -12.28 -7.42 -22.56
C ARG A 223 -13.49 -6.47 -22.43
N HIS A 224 -13.41 -5.27 -23.02
CA HIS A 224 -14.45 -4.23 -22.97
C HIS A 224 -14.87 -3.81 -21.55
N GLY A 225 -13.96 -3.94 -20.58
CA GLY A 225 -14.24 -3.64 -19.17
C GLY A 225 -15.35 -4.52 -18.58
N ARG A 226 -15.47 -5.76 -19.08
CA ARG A 226 -16.34 -6.81 -18.53
C ARG A 226 -15.58 -7.76 -17.61
N GLU A 227 -14.26 -7.86 -17.80
CA GLU A 227 -13.35 -8.66 -17.01
C GLU A 227 -12.17 -7.78 -16.58
N PHE A 228 -11.63 -8.07 -15.41
CA PHE A 228 -10.50 -7.35 -14.82
C PHE A 228 -9.56 -8.36 -14.18
N PRO A 229 -8.22 -8.17 -14.25
CA PRO A 229 -7.29 -9.04 -13.56
C PRO A 229 -7.52 -9.00 -12.03
N ALA A 230 -7.26 -10.13 -11.38
CA ALA A 230 -7.49 -10.25 -9.93
C ALA A 230 -6.50 -9.43 -9.09
N SER A 231 -5.30 -9.16 -9.63
CA SER A 231 -4.18 -8.53 -8.92
C SER A 231 -3.20 -7.85 -9.89
N GLY A 232 -2.26 -7.07 -9.34
CA GLY A 232 -1.15 -6.49 -10.10
C GLY A 232 -0.24 -7.54 -10.78
N PRO A 233 0.16 -8.64 -10.11
CA PRO A 233 0.88 -9.73 -10.77
C PRO A 233 0.12 -10.34 -11.96
N ALA A 234 -1.18 -10.60 -11.83
CA ALA A 234 -2.00 -11.11 -12.94
C ALA A 234 -2.08 -10.09 -14.10
N GLU A 235 -2.12 -8.79 -13.78
CA GLU A 235 -2.05 -7.74 -14.79
C GLU A 235 -0.67 -7.66 -15.48
N ARG A 236 0.42 -7.91 -14.74
CA ARG A 236 1.77 -7.99 -15.31
C ARG A 236 1.92 -9.15 -16.28
N GLU A 237 1.25 -10.27 -16.03
CA GLU A 237 1.20 -11.41 -16.97
C GLU A 237 0.53 -10.99 -18.28
N LEU A 238 -0.59 -10.26 -18.24
CA LEU A 238 -1.21 -9.71 -19.45
C LEU A 238 -0.28 -8.79 -20.25
N LEU A 239 0.55 -8.00 -19.57
CA LEU A 239 1.55 -7.14 -20.23
C LEU A 239 2.71 -7.96 -20.82
N ALA A 240 3.14 -9.02 -20.12
CA ALA A 240 4.18 -9.93 -20.60
C ALA A 240 3.73 -10.70 -21.85
N ASP A 241 2.48 -11.16 -21.88
CA ASP A 241 1.87 -11.88 -22.99
C ASP A 241 1.47 -10.96 -24.16
N GLY A 242 1.57 -9.65 -23.97
CA GLY A 242 1.21 -8.65 -24.99
C GLY A 242 -0.30 -8.51 -25.23
N GLU A 243 -1.13 -8.98 -24.30
CA GLU A 243 -2.57 -8.74 -24.32
C GLU A 243 -2.88 -7.25 -24.09
N ILE A 244 -2.16 -6.62 -23.17
CA ILE A 244 -2.20 -5.18 -22.90
C ILE A 244 -0.83 -4.52 -23.17
N ASP A 245 -0.83 -3.21 -23.43
CA ASP A 245 0.39 -2.45 -23.69
C ASP A 245 0.78 -1.52 -22.53
N MET A 246 -0.15 -1.31 -21.59
CA MET A 246 0.02 -0.44 -20.44
C MET A 246 -0.81 -0.96 -19.26
N MET A 247 -0.26 -0.84 -18.05
CA MET A 247 -0.92 -1.17 -16.79
C MET A 247 -0.59 -0.13 -15.70
N PRO A 248 -1.48 0.15 -14.74
CA PRO A 248 -1.08 0.84 -13.53
C PRO A 248 -0.16 -0.05 -12.68
N SER A 249 0.65 0.56 -11.83
CA SER A 249 1.34 -0.11 -10.74
C SER A 249 1.47 0.85 -9.57
N PHE A 250 1.45 0.35 -8.34
CA PHE A 250 1.72 1.16 -7.15
C PHE A 250 3.20 1.10 -6.73
N ASN A 251 4.04 0.51 -7.57
CA ASN A 251 5.46 0.35 -7.36
C ASN A 251 6.26 1.10 -8.45
N PRO A 252 6.92 2.23 -8.12
CA PRO A 252 7.70 2.98 -9.10
C PRO A 252 8.79 2.17 -9.80
N THR A 253 9.30 1.13 -9.14
CA THR A 253 10.37 0.27 -9.66
C THR A 253 9.86 -0.93 -10.45
N GLU A 254 8.54 -1.11 -10.61
CA GLU A 254 7.92 -2.28 -11.25
C GLU A 254 8.56 -2.66 -12.58
N ALA A 255 8.69 -1.69 -13.50
CA ALA A 255 9.29 -1.94 -14.81
C ALA A 255 10.72 -2.44 -14.71
N ALA A 256 11.57 -1.76 -13.92
CA ALA A 256 12.98 -2.11 -13.80
C ALA A 256 13.15 -3.49 -13.12
N ALA A 257 12.39 -3.72 -12.05
CA ALA A 257 12.41 -4.97 -11.30
C ALA A 257 11.95 -6.17 -12.13
N ALA A 258 10.87 -6.01 -12.90
CA ALA A 258 10.34 -7.07 -13.74
C ALA A 258 11.26 -7.36 -14.95
N VAL A 259 11.92 -6.34 -15.51
CA VAL A 259 12.92 -6.53 -16.57
C VAL A 259 14.16 -7.26 -16.04
N GLU A 260 14.66 -6.87 -14.87
CA GLU A 260 15.79 -7.53 -14.20
C GLU A 260 15.48 -9.01 -13.91
N ALA A 261 14.25 -9.31 -13.50
CA ALA A 261 13.79 -10.66 -13.23
C ALA A 261 13.45 -11.48 -14.49
N GLY A 262 13.58 -10.90 -15.70
CA GLY A 262 13.25 -11.57 -16.95
C GLY A 262 11.75 -11.78 -17.20
N LEU A 263 10.89 -11.11 -16.41
CA LEU A 263 9.43 -11.23 -16.47
C LEU A 263 8.80 -10.29 -17.51
N LEU A 264 9.50 -9.21 -17.87
CA LEU A 264 9.06 -8.23 -18.86
C LEU A 264 10.20 -7.88 -19.83
N PRO A 265 9.89 -7.51 -21.10
CA PRO A 265 10.92 -7.18 -22.06
C PRO A 265 11.65 -5.87 -21.72
N ARG A 266 12.91 -5.75 -22.16
CA ARG A 266 13.77 -4.58 -21.91
C ARG A 266 13.22 -3.25 -22.46
N THR A 267 12.13 -3.27 -23.23
CA THR A 267 11.42 -2.10 -23.75
C THR A 267 10.37 -1.55 -22.79
N VAL A 268 10.07 -2.24 -21.68
CA VAL A 268 9.11 -1.74 -20.68
C VAL A 268 9.68 -0.55 -19.91
N ARG A 269 8.84 0.47 -19.71
CA ARG A 269 9.18 1.73 -19.04
C ARG A 269 8.09 2.11 -18.05
N THR A 270 8.46 2.95 -17.09
CA THR A 270 7.54 3.57 -16.14
C THR A 270 7.30 5.03 -16.54
N VAL A 271 6.06 5.50 -16.42
CA VAL A 271 5.71 6.92 -16.54
C VAL A 271 4.83 7.36 -15.36
N VAL A 272 4.93 8.63 -15.00
CA VAL A 272 4.07 9.30 -14.03
C VAL A 272 3.28 10.39 -14.76
N LEU A 273 2.05 10.66 -14.32
CA LEU A 273 1.24 11.73 -14.90
C LEU A 273 1.89 13.10 -14.68
N ALA A 274 1.66 14.04 -15.60
CA ALA A 274 2.30 15.36 -15.57
C ALA A 274 1.97 16.17 -14.32
N GLN A 275 0.76 15.98 -13.75
CA GLN A 275 0.33 16.65 -12.51
C GLN A 275 0.72 15.87 -11.25
N GLY A 276 1.54 14.83 -11.39
CA GLY A 276 1.84 13.87 -10.34
C GLY A 276 0.75 12.82 -10.17
N THR A 277 0.99 11.91 -9.23
CA THR A 277 0.08 10.81 -8.90
C THR A 277 -0.01 10.62 -7.40
N ILE A 278 -1.10 9.99 -6.95
CA ILE A 278 -1.29 9.57 -5.57
C ILE A 278 -0.15 8.62 -5.20
N GLY A 279 0.43 8.89 -4.06
CA GLY A 279 1.34 7.99 -3.37
C GLY A 279 1.04 8.00 -1.89
N ASN A 280 1.49 6.97 -1.19
CA ASN A 280 1.40 6.89 0.24
C ASN A 280 2.70 6.32 0.83
N THR A 281 2.82 6.48 2.13
CA THR A 281 3.72 5.65 2.92
C THR A 281 2.86 4.54 3.51
N SER A 282 3.34 3.30 3.44
CA SER A 282 2.84 2.22 4.27
C SER A 282 3.60 2.14 5.56
N PHE A 283 2.95 1.57 6.56
CA PHE A 283 3.47 1.57 7.91
C PHE A 283 3.49 0.17 8.50
N VAL A 284 4.22 0.04 9.61
CA VAL A 284 4.04 -1.06 10.54
C VAL A 284 3.45 -0.54 11.85
N ALA A 285 2.50 -1.27 12.41
CA ALA A 285 1.86 -0.97 13.70
C ALA A 285 1.85 -2.19 14.62
N ILE A 286 1.83 -1.94 15.92
CA ILE A 286 1.88 -2.96 16.97
C ILE A 286 0.49 -3.05 17.62
N PRO A 287 -0.19 -4.20 17.62
CA PRO A 287 -1.45 -4.37 18.34
C PRO A 287 -1.31 -4.15 19.85
N TYR A 288 -2.39 -3.67 20.48
CA TYR A 288 -2.38 -3.33 21.91
C TYR A 288 -2.06 -4.53 22.83
N ASN A 289 -2.51 -5.73 22.46
CA ASN A 289 -2.39 -6.98 23.20
C ASN A 289 -1.18 -7.83 22.81
N SER A 290 -0.32 -7.39 21.88
CA SER A 290 0.91 -8.12 21.52
C SER A 290 1.78 -8.39 22.77
N PRO A 291 2.20 -9.63 23.03
CA PRO A 291 3.15 -9.92 24.11
C PRO A 291 4.60 -9.50 23.74
N HIS A 292 4.93 -9.39 22.45
CA HIS A 292 6.29 -9.13 21.95
C HIS A 292 6.53 -7.67 21.49
N LYS A 293 5.99 -6.69 22.22
CA LYS A 293 6.09 -5.25 21.86
C LYS A 293 7.53 -4.78 21.69
N ALA A 294 8.47 -5.28 22.50
CA ALA A 294 9.88 -4.88 22.41
C ALA A 294 10.52 -5.38 21.12
N GLY A 295 10.32 -6.66 20.77
CA GLY A 295 10.74 -7.25 19.50
C GLY A 295 10.09 -6.53 18.31
N ALA A 296 8.79 -6.26 18.37
CA ALA A 296 8.09 -5.54 17.31
C ALA A 296 8.63 -4.11 17.10
N MET A 297 9.00 -3.42 18.19
CA MET A 297 9.71 -2.13 18.11
C MET A 297 11.12 -2.24 17.49
N VAL A 298 11.83 -3.34 17.72
CA VAL A 298 13.12 -3.60 17.07
C VAL A 298 12.96 -3.80 15.57
N VAL A 299 11.94 -4.56 15.14
CA VAL A 299 11.64 -4.76 13.72
C VAL A 299 11.21 -3.45 13.03
N ALA A 300 10.50 -2.58 13.75
CA ALA A 300 10.00 -1.32 13.22
C ALA A 300 11.04 -0.16 13.15
N ASN A 301 12.24 -0.35 13.71
CA ASN A 301 13.29 0.67 13.83
C ASN A 301 14.41 0.50 12.80
#